data_AF-A0A3D2P8N7-F1
#
_entry.id   AF-A0A3D2P8N7-F1
#
_cell.length_a   1.000
_cell.length_b   1.000
_cell.length_c   1.000
_cell.angle_alpha   90.00
_cell.angle_beta   90.00
_cell.angle_gamma   90.00
#
_symmetry.space_group_name_H-M   'P 1'
#
loop_
_entity.id
_entity.type
_entity.pdbx_description
1 polymer ?
#
loop_
_entity_poly.entity_id
_entity_poly.type
_entity_poly.pdbx_seq_one_letter_code
_entity_poly.pdbx_strand_id
1 'polypeptide(L)'
;MSMPQRMTLDGNTNIWRFLSRRTGILLLMAVLLLGLFTYMEVFRDESSVDSPYILALLIADIVVALMFIAVMAVRMIGMMERRRRGQGATSRLQTRLVGSFSLIAVAPAILVAVLSALLFNFGVDAWFSERVRNVVTNSVRVANLYVEEHARVIRGDLLAMAKDIDNVAATFNSNRPQFLEFFRAQAGIRSLPEAYIMSSSGQVLIRARL
;
A
#
# COMPACT_ATOMS: atom_id res chain seq x y z
N MET A 1 -69.64 -46.32 -11.90
CA MET A 1 -69.30 -45.06 -12.60
C MET A 1 -68.65 -44.15 -11.57
N SER A 2 -67.33 -44.29 -11.38
CA SER A 2 -66.54 -43.60 -10.35
C SER A 2 -65.54 -42.66 -11.02
N MET A 3 -65.64 -41.37 -10.71
CA MET A 3 -64.69 -40.35 -11.15
C MET A 3 -63.36 -40.48 -10.38
N PRO A 4 -62.19 -40.36 -11.04
CA PRO A 4 -60.92 -40.28 -10.34
C PRO A 4 -60.66 -38.86 -9.83
N GLN A 5 -60.38 -38.74 -8.53
CA GLN A 5 -59.89 -37.51 -7.90
C GLN A 5 -58.50 -37.18 -8.45
N ARG A 6 -58.33 -35.97 -8.98
CA ARG A 6 -57.02 -35.41 -9.31
C ARG A 6 -56.32 -34.99 -8.02
N MET A 7 -55.30 -35.75 -7.65
CA MET A 7 -54.35 -35.42 -6.59
C MET A 7 -53.48 -34.26 -7.09
N THR A 8 -53.81 -33.02 -6.70
CA THR A 8 -52.94 -31.86 -6.96
C THR A 8 -51.82 -31.87 -5.91
N LEU A 9 -50.63 -32.23 -6.34
CA LEU A 9 -49.40 -32.05 -5.56
C LEU A 9 -49.11 -30.53 -5.45
N ASP A 10 -49.66 -29.89 -4.42
CA ASP A 10 -49.21 -28.55 -3.98
C ASP A 10 -47.86 -28.72 -3.27
N GLY A 11 -46.84 -28.99 -4.08
CA GLY A 11 -45.47 -29.04 -3.66
C GLY A 11 -44.89 -27.63 -3.59
N ASN A 12 -44.75 -27.14 -2.36
CA ASN A 12 -43.69 -26.21 -1.95
C ASN A 12 -43.92 -24.71 -2.21
N THR A 13 -44.87 -24.13 -1.47
CA THR A 13 -45.05 -22.67 -1.33
C THR A 13 -43.95 -21.98 -0.51
N ASN A 14 -43.12 -22.74 0.23
CA ASN A 14 -42.05 -22.20 1.10
C ASN A 14 -40.83 -21.70 0.32
N ILE A 15 -40.39 -22.40 -0.74
CA ILE A 15 -39.27 -21.93 -1.58
C ILE A 15 -39.60 -20.59 -2.25
N TRP A 16 -40.85 -20.39 -2.68
CA TRP A 16 -41.28 -19.15 -3.30
C TRP A 16 -41.36 -17.97 -2.31
N ARG A 17 -41.65 -18.22 -1.02
CA ARG A 17 -41.54 -17.20 0.04
C ARG A 17 -40.09 -16.83 0.36
N PHE A 18 -39.18 -17.80 0.38
CA PHE A 18 -37.74 -17.56 0.56
C PHE A 18 -37.11 -16.79 -0.60
N LEU A 19 -37.74 -16.81 -1.78
CA LEU A 19 -37.35 -16.08 -2.98
C LEU A 19 -37.92 -14.64 -3.03
N SER A 20 -38.30 -14.08 -1.89
CA SER A 20 -38.76 -12.69 -1.82
C SER A 20 -37.64 -11.70 -2.19
N ARG A 21 -37.96 -10.48 -2.61
CA ARG A 21 -36.94 -9.44 -2.84
C ARG A 21 -36.15 -9.08 -1.57
N ARG A 22 -36.75 -9.27 -0.39
CA ARG A 22 -36.16 -8.94 0.91
C ARG A 22 -35.04 -9.90 1.30
N THR A 23 -35.22 -11.20 1.12
CA THR A 23 -34.19 -12.21 1.44
C THR A 23 -32.93 -12.01 0.59
N GLY A 24 -33.07 -11.70 -0.70
CA GLY A 24 -31.92 -11.39 -1.56
C GLY A 24 -31.11 -10.17 -1.09
N ILE A 25 -31.79 -9.11 -0.62
CA ILE A 25 -31.12 -7.92 -0.10
C ILE A 25 -30.43 -8.23 1.24
N LEU A 26 -31.09 -8.98 2.12
CA LEU A 26 -30.51 -9.38 3.41
C LEU A 26 -29.25 -10.24 3.22
N LEU A 27 -29.28 -11.16 2.26
CA LEU A 27 -28.12 -12.00 1.94
C LEU A 27 -26.98 -11.17 1.34
N LEU A 28 -27.28 -10.24 0.44
CA LEU A 28 -26.26 -9.34 -0.11
C LEU A 28 -25.61 -8.50 0.99
N MET A 29 -26.42 -7.94 1.91
CA MET A 29 -25.92 -7.21 3.07
C MET A 29 -25.06 -8.11 3.97
N ALA A 30 -25.48 -9.37 4.19
CA ALA A 30 -24.71 -10.32 4.99
C ALA A 30 -23.35 -10.63 4.35
N VAL A 31 -23.30 -10.89 3.03
CA VAL A 31 -22.03 -11.08 2.30
C VAL A 31 -21.11 -9.86 2.44
N LEU A 32 -21.66 -8.66 2.25
CA LEU A 32 -20.86 -7.43 2.32
C LEU A 32 -20.35 -7.14 3.73
N LEU A 33 -21.19 -7.30 4.75
CA LEU A 33 -20.81 -7.04 6.14
C LEU A 33 -19.83 -8.09 6.66
N LEU A 34 -20.06 -9.37 6.36
CA LEU A 34 -19.15 -10.44 6.77
C LEU A 34 -17.79 -10.31 6.07
N GLY A 35 -17.80 -10.08 4.75
CA GLY A 35 -16.56 -9.87 4.01
C GLY A 35 -15.78 -8.63 4.48
N LEU A 36 -16.48 -7.54 4.83
CA LEU A 36 -15.84 -6.35 5.42
C LEU A 36 -15.24 -6.66 6.80
N PHE A 37 -15.95 -7.44 7.61
CA PHE A 37 -15.48 -7.86 8.92
C PHE A 37 -14.22 -8.74 8.81
N THR A 38 -14.25 -9.76 7.94
CA THR A 38 -13.08 -10.61 7.66
C THR A 38 -11.90 -9.79 7.16
N TYR A 39 -12.13 -8.83 6.25
CA TYR A 39 -11.09 -7.93 5.75
C TYR A 39 -10.43 -7.13 6.87
N MET A 40 -11.22 -6.57 7.79
CA MET A 40 -10.70 -5.79 8.93
C MET A 40 -9.88 -6.65 9.89
N GLU A 41 -10.29 -7.89 10.16
CA GLU A 41 -9.53 -8.82 11.01
C GLU A 41 -8.20 -9.22 10.39
N VAL A 42 -8.18 -9.55 9.09
CA VAL A 42 -6.95 -9.91 8.36
C VAL A 42 -5.95 -8.75 8.31
N PHE A 43 -6.42 -7.51 8.09
CA PHE A 43 -5.54 -6.34 7.99
C PHE A 43 -5.05 -5.81 9.35
N ARG A 44 -5.68 -6.24 10.45
CA ARG A 44 -5.32 -5.76 11.79
C ARG A 44 -4.02 -6.37 12.31
N ASP A 45 -3.71 -7.61 11.93
CA ASP A 45 -2.55 -8.34 12.42
C ASP A 45 -1.98 -9.27 11.33
N GLU A 46 -0.85 -8.93 10.73
CA GLU A 46 -0.20 -9.77 9.69
C GLU A 46 0.15 -11.18 10.18
N SER A 47 0.31 -11.39 11.49
CA SER A 47 0.61 -12.72 12.06
C SER A 47 -0.61 -13.64 12.15
N SER A 48 -1.82 -13.10 11.93
CA SER A 48 -3.07 -13.82 12.10
C SER A 48 -3.51 -14.65 10.89
N VAL A 49 -2.86 -14.49 9.73
CA VAL A 49 -3.26 -15.12 8.45
C VAL A 49 -3.31 -16.65 8.52
N ASP A 50 -2.45 -17.28 9.32
CA ASP A 50 -2.42 -18.75 9.53
C ASP A 50 -3.32 -19.22 10.70
N SER A 51 -4.11 -18.33 11.30
CA SER A 51 -4.99 -18.69 12.40
C SER A 51 -6.19 -19.52 11.90
N PRO A 52 -6.53 -20.64 12.57
CA PRO A 52 -7.72 -21.43 12.22
C PRO A 52 -9.02 -20.61 12.34
N TYR A 53 -9.01 -19.52 13.10
CA TYR A 53 -10.10 -18.56 13.18
C TYR A 53 -10.35 -17.82 11.86
N ILE A 54 -9.30 -17.32 11.21
CA ILE A 54 -9.42 -16.60 9.91
C ILE A 54 -9.85 -17.57 8.82
N LEU A 55 -9.32 -18.80 8.82
CA LEU A 55 -9.77 -19.84 7.91
C LEU A 55 -11.29 -20.12 8.06
N ALA A 56 -11.79 -20.19 9.29
CA ALA A 56 -13.21 -20.40 9.55
C ALA A 56 -14.07 -19.22 9.05
N LEU A 57 -13.62 -17.98 9.24
CA LEU A 57 -14.26 -16.78 8.68
C LEU A 57 -14.31 -16.82 7.15
N LEU A 58 -13.19 -17.17 6.50
CA LEU A 58 -13.13 -17.26 5.04
C LEU A 58 -14.05 -18.36 4.49
N ILE A 59 -14.13 -19.49 5.16
CA ILE A 59 -15.08 -20.56 4.82
C ILE A 59 -16.53 -20.04 4.98
N ALA A 60 -16.82 -19.30 6.05
CA ALA A 60 -18.13 -18.69 6.25
C ALA A 60 -18.49 -17.70 5.13
N ASP A 61 -17.54 -16.84 4.72
CA ASP A 61 -17.71 -15.93 3.58
C ASP A 61 -18.05 -16.68 2.30
N ILE A 62 -17.32 -17.76 1.99
CA ILE A 62 -17.59 -18.60 0.81
C ILE A 62 -18.98 -19.21 0.88
N VAL A 63 -19.39 -19.76 2.03
CA VAL A 63 -20.69 -20.40 2.20
C VAL A 63 -21.83 -19.40 2.01
N VAL A 64 -21.73 -18.21 2.63
CA VAL A 64 -22.76 -17.17 2.51
C VAL A 64 -22.82 -16.62 1.08
N ALA A 65 -21.67 -16.40 0.44
CA ALA A 65 -21.60 -15.98 -0.96
C ALA A 65 -22.21 -17.01 -1.92
N LEU A 66 -21.91 -18.30 -1.74
CA LEU A 66 -22.50 -19.38 -2.53
C LEU A 66 -24.01 -19.47 -2.33
N MET A 67 -24.49 -19.31 -1.11
CA MET A 67 -25.92 -19.31 -0.82
C MET A 67 -26.63 -18.12 -1.50
N PHE A 68 -26.02 -16.93 -1.46
CA PHE A 68 -26.52 -15.77 -2.20
C PHE A 68 -26.59 -16.03 -3.72
N ILE A 69 -25.52 -16.58 -4.30
CA ILE A 69 -25.45 -16.94 -5.73
C ILE A 69 -26.54 -17.96 -6.08
N ALA A 70 -26.69 -19.02 -5.28
CA ALA A 70 -27.70 -20.06 -5.52
C ALA A 70 -29.12 -19.49 -5.49
N VAL A 71 -29.46 -18.67 -4.49
CA VAL A 71 -30.76 -18.01 -4.39
C VAL A 71 -31.01 -17.09 -5.60
N MET A 72 -30.00 -16.33 -6.03
CA MET A 72 -30.13 -15.47 -7.21
C MET A 72 -30.26 -16.27 -8.51
N ALA A 73 -29.53 -17.38 -8.66
CA ALA A 73 -29.62 -18.25 -9.83
C ALA A 73 -31.01 -18.86 -9.95
N VAL A 74 -31.56 -19.44 -8.87
CA VAL A 74 -32.93 -20.00 -8.85
C VAL A 74 -33.95 -18.92 -9.20
N ARG A 75 -33.79 -17.71 -8.66
CA ARG A 75 -34.68 -16.58 -8.99
C ARG A 75 -34.60 -16.20 -10.46
N MET A 76 -33.39 -16.10 -11.00
CA MET A 76 -33.17 -15.74 -12.40
C MET A 76 -33.79 -16.77 -13.33
N ILE A 77 -33.57 -18.07 -13.07
CA ILE A 77 -34.16 -19.18 -13.82
C ILE A 77 -35.69 -19.17 -13.72
N GLY A 78 -36.25 -19.03 -12.51
CA GLY A 78 -37.71 -18.96 -12.31
C GLY A 78 -38.36 -17.77 -13.02
N MET A 79 -37.69 -16.61 -13.07
CA MET A 79 -38.12 -15.47 -13.88
C MET A 79 -38.05 -15.78 -15.38
N MET A 80 -37.02 -16.49 -15.82
CA MET A 80 -36.84 -16.88 -17.23
C MET A 80 -37.93 -17.87 -17.69
N GLU A 81 -38.30 -18.83 -16.85
CA GLU A 81 -39.36 -19.81 -17.13
C GLU A 81 -40.75 -19.16 -17.19
N ARG A 82 -41.06 -18.24 -16.26
CA ARG A 82 -42.33 -17.47 -16.29
C ARG A 82 -42.44 -16.64 -17.57
N ARG A 83 -41.32 -16.10 -18.07
CA ARG A 83 -41.25 -15.41 -19.37
C ARG A 83 -41.44 -16.37 -20.56
N ARG A 84 -40.87 -17.57 -20.51
CA ARG A 84 -41.07 -18.61 -21.55
C ARG A 84 -42.51 -19.10 -21.64
N ARG A 85 -43.23 -19.16 -20.52
CA ARG A 85 -44.65 -19.57 -20.46
C ARG A 85 -45.67 -18.47 -20.86
N GLY A 86 -45.21 -17.37 -21.44
CA GLY A 86 -46.08 -16.32 -21.99
C GLY A 86 -46.72 -15.37 -20.98
N GLN A 87 -46.37 -15.45 -19.69
CA GLN A 87 -46.95 -14.61 -18.62
C GLN A 87 -46.20 -13.29 -18.38
N GLY A 88 -45.24 -12.92 -19.24
CA GLY A 88 -44.43 -11.71 -19.10
C GLY A 88 -44.63 -10.75 -20.27
N ALA A 89 -45.21 -9.58 -20.01
CA ALA A 89 -45.38 -8.47 -20.96
C ALA A 89 -44.06 -7.72 -21.24
N THR A 90 -42.98 -8.43 -21.56
CA THR A 90 -41.69 -7.83 -21.93
C THR A 90 -41.35 -8.19 -23.36
N SER A 91 -41.22 -7.17 -24.22
CA SER A 91 -40.87 -7.36 -25.62
C SER A 91 -39.56 -8.14 -25.77
N ARG A 92 -39.51 -9.08 -26.72
CA ARG A 92 -38.29 -9.85 -27.08
C ARG A 92 -37.10 -8.93 -27.38
N LEU A 93 -37.37 -7.69 -27.82
CA LEU A 93 -36.37 -6.66 -28.09
C LEU A 93 -35.68 -6.19 -26.81
N GLN A 94 -36.43 -5.93 -25.75
CA GLN A 94 -35.90 -5.44 -24.46
C GLN A 94 -34.99 -6.48 -23.79
N THR A 95 -35.32 -7.78 -23.90
CA THR A 95 -34.44 -8.85 -23.41
C THR A 95 -33.13 -8.96 -24.18
N ARG A 96 -33.16 -8.77 -25.50
CA ARG A 96 -31.94 -8.85 -26.34
C ARG A 96 -31.00 -7.68 -26.05
N LEU A 97 -31.57 -6.47 -25.92
CA LEU A 97 -30.85 -5.25 -25.54
C LEU A 97 -30.21 -5.36 -24.14
N VAL A 98 -30.98 -5.77 -23.13
CA VAL A 98 -30.45 -5.92 -21.75
C VAL A 98 -29.32 -6.96 -21.70
N GLY A 99 -29.44 -8.07 -22.46
CA GLY A 99 -28.38 -9.07 -22.55
C GLY A 99 -27.08 -8.51 -23.13
N SER A 100 -27.14 -7.84 -24.28
CA SER A 100 -25.97 -7.24 -24.92
C SER A 100 -25.34 -6.13 -24.08
N PHE A 101 -26.17 -5.26 -23.46
CA PHE A 101 -25.67 -4.20 -22.56
C PHE A 101 -24.99 -4.76 -21.33
N SER A 102 -25.55 -5.82 -20.72
CA SER A 102 -24.95 -6.44 -19.54
C SER A 102 -23.58 -7.05 -19.86
N LEU A 103 -23.44 -7.69 -21.01
CA LEU A 103 -22.17 -8.28 -21.45
C LEU A 103 -21.08 -7.20 -21.63
N ILE A 104 -21.42 -6.12 -22.33
CA ILE A 104 -20.49 -5.01 -22.60
C ILE A 104 -20.16 -4.24 -21.31
N ALA A 105 -21.10 -4.12 -20.37
CA ALA A 105 -20.89 -3.45 -19.08
C ALA A 105 -20.00 -4.26 -18.11
N VAL A 106 -20.10 -5.59 -18.14
CA VAL A 106 -19.32 -6.48 -17.24
C VAL A 106 -17.88 -6.66 -17.72
N ALA A 107 -17.65 -6.66 -19.04
CA ALA A 107 -16.32 -6.82 -19.63
C ALA A 107 -15.23 -5.89 -19.03
N PRO A 108 -15.42 -4.57 -18.93
CA PRO A 108 -14.41 -3.68 -18.34
C PRO A 108 -14.19 -3.93 -16.84
N ALA A 109 -15.22 -4.31 -16.09
CA ALA A 109 -15.07 -4.64 -14.68
C ALA A 109 -14.18 -5.88 -14.46
N ILE A 110 -14.38 -6.93 -15.26
CA ILE A 110 -13.53 -8.13 -15.23
C ILE A 110 -12.09 -7.79 -15.62
N LEU A 111 -11.91 -6.99 -16.67
CA LEU A 111 -10.59 -6.58 -17.13
C LEU A 111 -9.84 -5.83 -16.04
N VAL A 112 -10.48 -4.85 -15.38
CA VAL A 112 -9.88 -4.10 -14.27
C VAL A 112 -9.57 -5.02 -13.08
N ALA A 113 -10.46 -5.94 -12.73
CA ALA A 113 -10.22 -6.89 -11.63
C ALA A 113 -8.99 -7.79 -11.89
N VAL A 114 -8.87 -8.33 -13.11
CA VAL A 114 -7.72 -9.17 -13.50
C VAL A 114 -6.43 -8.34 -13.54
N LEU A 115 -6.44 -7.17 -14.18
CA LEU A 115 -5.28 -6.28 -14.22
C LEU A 115 -4.86 -5.83 -12.83
N SER A 116 -5.80 -5.50 -11.95
CA SER A 116 -5.52 -5.13 -10.57
C SER A 116 -4.91 -6.30 -9.80
N ALA A 117 -5.44 -7.52 -9.94
CA ALA A 117 -4.85 -8.70 -9.31
C ALA A 117 -3.42 -8.96 -9.79
N LEU A 118 -3.17 -8.85 -11.11
CA LEU A 118 -1.84 -9.01 -11.68
C LEU A 118 -0.88 -7.90 -11.21
N LEU A 119 -1.31 -6.64 -11.23
CA LEU A 119 -0.51 -5.50 -10.77
C LEU A 119 -0.21 -5.58 -9.28
N PHE A 120 -1.14 -6.09 -8.48
CA PHE A 120 -0.89 -6.24 -7.04
C PHE A 120 0.11 -7.36 -6.79
N ASN A 121 -0.10 -8.52 -7.41
CA ASN A 121 0.73 -9.70 -7.21
C ASN A 121 2.15 -9.53 -7.78
N PHE A 122 2.29 -8.94 -8.98
CA PHE A 122 3.61 -8.75 -9.61
C PHE A 122 4.20 -7.37 -9.39
N GLY A 123 3.38 -6.33 -9.28
CA GLY A 123 3.85 -4.96 -9.18
C GLY A 123 4.39 -4.65 -7.79
N VAL A 124 3.64 -4.94 -6.72
CA VAL A 124 4.11 -4.67 -5.35
C VAL A 124 5.42 -5.41 -5.08
N ASP A 125 5.49 -6.69 -5.43
CA ASP A 125 6.70 -7.49 -5.26
C ASP A 125 7.89 -6.98 -6.09
N ALA A 126 7.65 -6.43 -7.29
CA ALA A 126 8.71 -5.86 -8.11
C ALA A 126 9.29 -4.56 -7.50
N TRP A 127 8.43 -3.63 -7.07
CA TRP A 127 8.84 -2.34 -6.51
C TRP A 127 9.41 -2.44 -5.08
N PHE A 128 8.96 -3.43 -4.30
CA PHE A 128 9.44 -3.69 -2.93
C PHE A 128 10.35 -4.90 -2.82
N SER A 129 10.90 -5.35 -3.96
CA SER A 129 11.84 -6.46 -3.98
C SER A 129 13.06 -6.20 -3.08
N GLU A 130 13.67 -7.30 -2.62
CA GLU A 130 14.92 -7.29 -1.87
C GLU A 130 16.01 -6.47 -2.58
N ARG A 131 16.01 -6.47 -3.91
CA ARG A 131 16.94 -5.68 -4.73
C ARG A 131 16.78 -4.18 -4.50
N VAL A 132 15.56 -3.64 -4.47
CA VAL A 132 15.32 -2.21 -4.21
C VAL A 132 15.71 -1.86 -2.77
N ARG A 133 15.34 -2.71 -1.80
CA ARG A 133 15.73 -2.55 -0.40
C ARG A 133 17.25 -2.52 -0.22
N ASN A 134 17.97 -3.40 -0.91
CA ASN A 134 19.43 -3.46 -0.87
C ASN A 134 20.08 -2.21 -1.47
N VAL A 135 19.57 -1.70 -2.59
CA VAL A 135 20.07 -0.45 -3.19
C VAL A 135 19.90 0.73 -2.22
N VAL A 136 18.72 0.90 -1.62
CA VAL A 136 18.48 1.98 -0.64
C VAL A 136 19.42 1.85 0.57
N THR A 137 19.55 0.64 1.12
CA THR A 137 20.41 0.38 2.28
C THR A 137 21.89 0.65 1.96
N ASN A 138 22.35 0.25 0.78
CA ASN A 138 23.72 0.50 0.33
C ASN A 138 23.96 2.00 0.08
N SER A 139 22.99 2.73 -0.47
CA SER A 139 23.10 4.20 -0.63
C SER A 139 23.26 4.91 0.71
N VAL A 140 22.51 4.49 1.73
CA VAL A 140 22.65 5.02 3.10
C VAL A 140 24.05 4.68 3.66
N ARG A 141 24.53 3.44 3.44
CA ARG A 141 25.88 3.04 3.85
C ARG A 141 26.96 3.91 3.18
N VAL A 142 26.85 4.15 1.87
CA VAL A 142 27.80 5.00 1.14
C VAL A 142 27.76 6.44 1.64
N ALA A 143 26.57 7.00 1.91
CA ALA A 143 26.44 8.33 2.47
C ALA A 143 27.12 8.44 3.85
N ASN A 144 26.92 7.45 4.73
CA ASN A 144 27.58 7.43 6.04
C ASN A 144 29.11 7.32 5.91
N LEU A 145 29.60 6.46 5.01
CA LEU A 145 31.03 6.33 4.74
C LEU A 145 31.63 7.62 4.18
N TYR A 146 30.91 8.33 3.30
CA TYR A 146 31.34 9.63 2.77
C TYR A 146 31.48 10.68 3.86
N VAL A 147 30.52 10.76 4.79
CA VAL A 147 30.59 11.69 5.93
C VAL A 147 31.75 11.34 6.86
N GLU A 148 31.94 10.06 7.17
CA GLU A 148 33.04 9.61 8.03
C GLU A 148 34.41 9.89 7.41
N GLU A 149 34.57 9.61 6.12
CA GLU A 149 35.81 9.88 5.39
C GLU A 149 36.07 11.39 5.31
N HIS A 150 35.05 12.21 5.00
CA HIS A 150 35.21 13.66 5.02
C HIS A 150 35.57 14.21 6.39
N ALA A 151 34.97 13.69 7.46
CA ALA A 151 35.34 14.08 8.81
C ALA A 151 36.80 13.73 9.13
N ARG A 152 37.30 12.59 8.62
CA ARG A 152 38.69 12.17 8.77
C ARG A 152 39.66 13.07 8.00
N VAL A 153 39.32 13.45 6.77
CA VAL A 153 40.09 14.40 5.95
C VAL A 153 40.17 15.76 6.65
N ILE A 154 39.04 16.33 7.06
CA ILE A 154 38.99 17.60 7.79
C ILE A 154 39.80 17.52 9.08
N ARG A 155 39.75 16.40 9.82
CA ARG A 155 40.56 16.22 11.02
C ARG A 155 42.07 16.24 10.72
N GLY A 156 42.50 15.59 9.63
CA GLY A 156 43.90 15.64 9.18
C GLY A 156 44.33 17.08 8.85
N ASP A 157 43.48 17.80 8.13
CA ASP A 157 43.68 19.20 7.76
C ASP A 157 43.79 20.13 8.98
N LEU A 158 42.92 19.92 9.98
CA LEU A 158 42.94 20.67 11.24
C LEU A 158 44.20 20.39 12.07
N LEU A 159 44.67 19.15 12.13
CA LEU A 159 45.91 18.80 12.83
C LEU A 159 47.14 19.44 12.16
N ALA A 160 47.19 19.42 10.82
CA ALA A 160 48.23 20.12 10.07
C ALA A 160 48.16 21.63 10.30
N MET A 161 46.96 22.21 10.25
CA MET A 161 46.72 23.64 10.50
C MET A 161 47.12 24.06 11.91
N ALA A 162 46.83 23.24 12.93
CA ALA A 162 47.25 23.49 14.31
C ALA A 162 48.78 23.57 14.42
N LYS A 163 49.50 22.62 13.81
CA LYS A 163 50.98 22.63 13.77
C LYS A 163 51.53 23.86 13.06
N ASP A 164 50.93 24.24 11.93
CA ASP A 164 51.32 25.44 11.18
C ASP A 164 51.11 26.72 12.01
N ILE A 165 50.01 26.79 12.76
CA ILE A 165 49.71 27.90 13.68
C ILE A 165 50.71 27.96 14.84
N ASP A 166 51.04 26.81 15.44
CA ASP A 166 52.00 26.74 16.55
C ASP A 166 53.38 27.28 16.15
N ASN A 167 53.83 26.99 14.91
CA ASN A 167 55.09 27.48 14.38
C ASN A 167 55.16 29.01 14.24
N VAL A 168 54.01 29.69 14.11
CA VAL A 168 53.92 31.15 13.97
C VAL A 168 53.27 31.82 15.18
N ALA A 169 53.12 31.10 16.29
CA ALA A 169 52.42 31.58 17.49
C ALA A 169 53.03 32.87 18.07
N ALA A 170 54.35 33.06 17.95
CA ALA A 170 55.02 34.29 18.39
C ALA A 170 54.50 35.55 17.67
N THR A 171 54.10 35.41 16.40
CA THR A 171 53.55 36.49 15.57
C THR A 171 52.19 36.97 16.06
N PHE A 172 51.46 36.16 16.83
CA PHE A 172 50.15 36.53 17.38
C PHE A 172 50.21 37.79 18.26
N ASN A 173 51.26 37.91 19.09
CA ASN A 173 51.45 39.06 19.98
C ASN A 173 52.30 40.17 19.34
N SER A 174 53.26 39.82 18.47
CA SER A 174 54.16 40.80 17.86
C SER A 174 53.58 41.49 16.62
N ASN A 175 52.79 40.79 15.80
CA ASN A 175 52.20 41.34 14.58
C ASN A 175 50.86 40.64 14.24
N ARG A 176 49.81 41.04 14.96
CA ARG A 176 48.47 40.45 14.83
C ARG A 176 47.87 40.49 13.40
N PRO A 177 48.03 41.56 12.60
CA PRO A 177 47.58 41.56 11.20
C PRO A 177 48.20 40.45 10.36
N GLN A 178 49.53 40.25 10.46
CA GLN A 178 50.24 39.20 9.73
C GLN A 178 49.78 37.80 10.14
N PHE A 179 49.53 37.59 11.44
CA PHE A 179 48.97 36.32 11.93
C PHE A 179 47.57 36.04 11.35
N LEU A 180 46.70 37.06 11.29
CA LEU A 180 45.33 36.91 10.76
C LEU A 180 45.33 36.58 9.26
N GLU A 181 46.24 37.17 8.49
CA GLU A 181 46.41 36.87 7.07
C GLU A 181 46.88 35.42 6.86
N PHE A 182 47.88 34.98 7.64
CA PHE A 182 48.32 33.58 7.63
C PHE A 182 47.19 32.62 8.00
N PHE A 183 46.44 32.91 9.07
CA PHE A 183 45.31 32.08 9.50
C PHE A 183 44.21 31.98 8.44
N ARG A 184 43.90 33.08 7.74
CA ARG A 184 42.96 33.07 6.60
C ARG A 184 43.49 32.26 5.42
N ALA A 185 44.78 32.39 5.09
CA ALA A 185 45.40 31.60 4.03
C ALA A 185 45.36 30.10 4.35
N GLN A 186 45.61 29.73 5.61
CA GLN A 186 45.52 28.34 6.10
C GLN A 186 44.10 27.76 5.95
N ALA A 187 43.06 28.54 6.26
CA ALA A 187 41.67 28.16 6.02
C ALA A 187 41.33 28.05 4.52
N GLY A 188 41.84 28.98 3.71
CA GLY A 188 41.66 29.03 2.25
C GLY A 188 42.23 27.81 1.53
N ILE A 189 43.47 27.44 1.84
CA ILE A 189 44.17 26.29 1.21
C ILE A 189 43.42 24.97 1.48
N ARG A 190 42.75 24.85 2.64
CA ARG A 190 41.98 23.66 3.04
C ARG A 190 40.50 23.75 2.68
N SER A 191 40.06 24.78 1.94
CA SER A 191 38.66 25.01 1.57
C SER A 191 37.70 25.00 2.77
N LEU A 192 38.17 25.41 3.96
CA LEU A 192 37.35 25.48 5.16
C LEU A 192 36.51 26.77 5.10
N PRO A 193 35.17 26.68 4.99
CA PRO A 193 34.33 27.87 4.82
C PRO A 193 34.43 28.83 6.01
N GLU A 194 34.69 28.29 7.20
CA GLU A 194 34.99 29.06 8.39
C GLU A 194 35.94 28.30 9.32
N ALA A 195 36.86 29.02 9.96
CA ALA A 195 37.82 28.47 10.93
C ALA A 195 37.90 29.38 12.17
N TYR A 196 38.06 28.74 13.33
CA TYR A 196 38.03 29.41 14.64
C TYR A 196 39.22 28.96 15.49
N ILE A 197 39.86 29.92 16.17
CA ILE A 197 40.75 29.62 17.31
C ILE A 197 39.96 29.96 18.57
N MET A 198 39.86 28.99 19.48
CA MET A 198 39.11 29.12 20.71
C MET A 198 40.02 28.94 21.92
N SER A 199 39.72 29.67 22.99
CA SER A 199 40.30 29.47 24.31
C SER A 199 39.78 28.18 24.94
N SER A 200 40.47 27.66 25.95
CA SER A 200 40.02 26.50 26.75
C SER A 200 38.66 26.73 27.43
N SER A 201 38.27 27.99 27.63
CA SER A 201 36.95 28.38 28.14
C SER A 201 35.82 28.37 27.09
N GLY A 202 36.12 28.05 25.83
CA GLY A 202 35.17 28.09 24.70
C GLY A 202 34.98 29.47 24.07
N GLN A 203 35.72 30.48 24.51
CA GLN A 203 35.68 31.81 23.91
C GLN A 203 36.42 31.83 22.56
N VAL A 204 35.79 32.36 21.51
CA VAL A 204 36.43 32.57 20.20
C VAL A 204 37.44 33.71 20.29
N LEU A 205 38.71 33.41 20.01
CA LEU A 205 39.83 34.36 20.01
C LEU A 205 40.08 34.94 18.62
N ILE A 206 39.96 34.10 17.59
CA ILE A 206 40.14 34.46 16.17
C ILE A 206 39.12 33.71 15.32
N ARG A 207 38.65 34.38 14.27
CA ARG A 207 37.76 33.84 13.25
C ARG A 207 38.30 34.17 11.86
N ALA A 208 38.29 33.20 10.97
CA ALA A 208 38.50 33.37 9.53
C ALA A 208 37.27 32.83 8.81
N ARG A 209 36.72 33.64 7.92
CA ARG A 209 35.63 33.28 7.01
C ARG A 209 36.10 33.59 5.60
N LEU A 210 35.95 32.62 4.70
CA LEU A 210 36.24 32.77 3.27
C LEU A 210 35.06 33.43 2.53
#